data_AF-A0AAN1LAQ1-F1
#
_entry.id   AF-A0AAN1LAQ1-F1
#
_cell.length_a   1.000
_cell.length_b   1.000
_cell.length_c   1.000
_cell.angle_alpha   90.00
_cell.angle_beta   90.00
_cell.angle_gamma   90.00
#
_symmetry.space_group_name_H-M   'P 1'
#
loop_
_entity.id
_entity.type
_entity.pdbx_description
1 polymer ?
#
loop_
_entity_poly.entity_id
_entity_poly.type
_entity_poly.pdbx_seq_one_letter_code
_entity_poly.pdbx_strand_id
1 'polypeptide(L)'
;MTSIAKLPGVGPALARILSENGYATIEAVAGKSPEQLSQIPRIGKLRAARLSAEARKVQGEASPERGKPARRANGAAPTVQKGTAQEKPADRAEADKLSSALAAAEAARRAAEAKAEKAVLKAKKSARKAAALAEEFAAAKVKAKAKAKRVKAKAKRAIEKEKTKAKAILEAKHNPKKEAPKKDSGKKDPSKKDPTKKASAKKDGTKKPMAKKQGEPSVPAKGKKKR
;
A
#
# COMPACT_ATOMS: atom_id res chain seq x y z
N MET A 1 -26.31 -16.10 26.68
CA MET A 1 -25.51 -15.91 25.47
C MET A 1 -25.87 -14.60 24.76
N THR A 2 -25.16 -13.52 25.10
CA THR A 2 -25.25 -12.24 24.38
C THR A 2 -24.34 -12.25 23.15
N SER A 3 -24.88 -11.82 22.01
CA SER A 3 -24.12 -11.75 20.75
C SER A 3 -23.02 -10.70 20.82
N ILE A 4 -21.85 -11.01 20.26
CA ILE A 4 -20.69 -10.10 20.19
C ILE A 4 -20.98 -8.77 19.46
N ALA A 5 -21.99 -8.75 18.58
CA ALA A 5 -22.39 -7.55 17.84
C ALA A 5 -22.99 -6.45 18.73
N LYS A 6 -23.43 -6.79 19.95
CA LYS A 6 -23.95 -5.82 20.93
C LYS A 6 -22.86 -5.18 21.80
N LEU A 7 -21.61 -5.63 21.67
CA LEU A 7 -20.49 -5.09 22.45
C LEU A 7 -20.07 -3.72 21.89
N PRO A 8 -20.00 -2.66 22.71
CA PRO A 8 -19.60 -1.34 22.22
C PRO A 8 -18.16 -1.36 21.70
N GLY A 9 -17.94 -0.70 20.56
CA GLY A 9 -16.66 -0.72 19.84
C GLY A 9 -16.44 -1.93 18.92
N VAL A 10 -17.41 -2.85 18.83
CA VAL A 10 -17.43 -3.94 17.83
C VAL A 10 -18.40 -3.58 16.71
N GLY A 11 -17.87 -3.34 15.52
CA GLY A 11 -18.68 -3.17 14.30
C GLY A 11 -18.98 -4.51 13.60
N PRO A 12 -19.87 -4.55 12.60
CA PRO A 12 -20.29 -5.78 11.92
C PRO A 12 -19.11 -6.55 11.27
N ALA A 13 -18.13 -5.84 10.72
CA ALA A 13 -16.93 -6.46 10.16
C ALA A 13 -16.07 -7.16 11.24
N LEU A 14 -15.95 -6.55 12.42
CA LEU A 14 -15.15 -7.11 13.51
C LEU A 14 -15.91 -8.25 14.19
N ALA A 15 -17.23 -8.15 14.31
CA ALA A 15 -18.08 -9.23 14.81
C ALA A 15 -17.94 -10.50 13.95
N ARG A 16 -17.91 -10.37 12.61
CA ARG A 16 -17.68 -11.51 11.70
C ARG A 16 -16.32 -12.18 11.95
N ILE A 17 -15.26 -11.38 12.00
CA ILE A 17 -13.89 -11.88 12.26
C ILE A 17 -13.84 -12.59 13.63
N LEU A 18 -14.44 -12.01 14.67
CA LEU A 18 -14.49 -12.63 16.00
C LEU A 18 -15.26 -13.96 15.97
N SER A 19 -16.43 -14.01 15.31
CA SER A 19 -17.20 -15.24 15.14
C SER A 19 -16.46 -16.32 14.37
N GLU A 20 -15.76 -15.97 13.28
CA GLU A 20 -14.90 -16.88 12.50
C GLU A 20 -13.76 -17.48 13.34
N ASN A 21 -13.29 -16.73 14.35
CA ASN A 21 -12.26 -17.18 15.29
C ASN A 21 -12.84 -17.87 16.54
N GLY A 22 -14.14 -18.19 16.55
CA GLY A 22 -14.81 -18.88 17.65
C GLY A 22 -15.28 -17.99 18.81
N TYR A 23 -15.23 -16.67 18.65
CA TYR A 23 -15.63 -15.68 19.66
C TYR A 23 -16.97 -15.02 19.30
N ALA A 24 -18.02 -15.82 19.14
CA ALA A 24 -19.35 -15.33 18.75
C ALA A 24 -20.13 -14.65 19.90
N THR A 25 -19.72 -14.87 21.15
CA THR A 25 -20.42 -14.37 22.36
C THR A 25 -19.53 -13.44 23.18
N ILE A 26 -20.16 -12.53 23.93
CA ILE A 26 -19.46 -11.62 24.84
C ILE A 26 -18.73 -12.40 25.95
N GLU A 27 -19.37 -13.45 26.45
CA GLU A 27 -18.83 -14.36 27.47
C GLU A 27 -17.50 -15.02 27.00
N ALA A 28 -17.43 -15.44 25.73
CA ALA A 28 -16.23 -16.03 25.16
C ALA A 28 -15.06 -15.02 25.07
N VAL A 29 -15.35 -13.74 24.85
CA VAL A 29 -14.32 -12.68 24.80
C VAL A 29 -13.87 -12.25 26.19
N ALA A 30 -14.80 -12.19 27.15
CA ALA A 30 -14.49 -11.80 28.53
C ALA A 30 -13.58 -12.81 29.26
N GLY A 31 -13.71 -14.10 28.93
CA GLY A 31 -12.92 -15.19 29.50
C GLY A 31 -11.51 -15.37 28.90
N LYS A 32 -11.17 -14.64 27.84
CA LYS A 32 -9.86 -14.75 27.18
C LYS A 32 -8.90 -13.65 27.60
N SER A 33 -7.60 -13.94 27.50
CA SER A 33 -6.58 -12.93 27.78
C SER A 33 -6.50 -11.91 26.63
N PRO A 34 -6.13 -10.65 26.92
CA PRO A 34 -5.96 -9.63 25.88
C PRO A 34 -4.85 -10.01 24.88
N GLU A 35 -3.93 -10.88 25.26
CA GLU A 35 -2.88 -11.40 24.38
C GLU A 35 -3.45 -12.34 23.32
N GLN A 36 -4.34 -13.25 23.71
CA GLN A 36 -5.02 -14.16 22.79
C GLN A 36 -5.92 -13.40 21.81
N LEU A 37 -6.65 -12.40 22.28
CA LEU A 37 -7.46 -11.53 21.42
C LEU A 37 -6.60 -10.70 20.45
N SER A 38 -5.34 -10.40 20.80
CA SER A 38 -4.42 -9.63 19.93
C SER A 38 -3.80 -10.45 18.79
N GLN A 39 -3.95 -11.78 18.80
CA GLN A 39 -3.54 -12.64 17.68
C GLN A 39 -4.53 -12.57 16.52
N ILE A 40 -5.75 -12.06 16.77
CA ILE A 40 -6.81 -11.98 15.77
C ILE A 40 -6.49 -10.84 14.79
N PRO A 41 -6.65 -11.06 13.47
CA PRO A 41 -6.47 -10.02 12.46
C PRO A 41 -7.27 -8.75 12.79
N ARG A 42 -6.63 -7.58 12.63
CA ARG A 42 -7.19 -6.24 12.94
C ARG A 42 -7.44 -5.92 14.43
N ILE A 43 -7.08 -6.79 15.35
CA ILE A 43 -7.13 -6.51 16.79
C ILE A 43 -5.71 -6.38 17.35
N GLY A 44 -5.31 -5.16 17.68
CA GLY A 44 -4.03 -4.91 18.36
C GLY A 44 -4.16 -4.96 19.89
N LYS A 45 -3.03 -5.04 20.60
CA LYS A 45 -2.95 -5.13 22.08
C LYS A 45 -3.84 -4.11 22.82
N LEU A 46 -3.80 -2.85 22.41
CA LEU A 46 -4.62 -1.78 23.00
C LEU A 46 -6.12 -2.03 22.83
N ARG A 47 -6.52 -2.51 21.64
CA ARG A 47 -7.93 -2.77 21.34
C ARG A 47 -8.39 -4.04 22.06
N ALA A 48 -7.58 -5.09 22.09
CA ALA A 48 -7.86 -6.31 22.82
C ALA A 48 -8.12 -6.04 24.31
N ALA A 49 -7.27 -5.24 24.97
CA ALA A 49 -7.44 -4.86 26.37
C ALA A 49 -8.76 -4.09 26.61
N ARG A 50 -9.12 -3.17 25.69
CA ARG A 50 -10.40 -2.45 25.76
C ARG A 50 -11.59 -3.39 25.57
N LEU A 51 -11.54 -4.28 24.59
CA LEU A 51 -12.61 -5.24 24.31
C LEU A 51 -12.83 -6.21 25.47
N SER A 52 -11.77 -6.74 26.08
CA SER A 52 -11.91 -7.62 27.25
C SER A 52 -12.47 -6.88 28.47
N ALA A 53 -12.05 -5.63 28.70
CA ALA A 53 -12.57 -4.82 29.80
C ALA A 53 -14.06 -4.50 29.61
N GLU A 54 -14.44 -4.13 28.40
CA GLU A 54 -15.82 -3.78 28.06
C GLU A 54 -16.74 -5.01 28.07
N ALA A 55 -16.26 -6.15 27.56
CA ALA A 55 -16.98 -7.41 27.64
C ALA A 55 -17.26 -7.82 29.09
N ARG A 56 -16.29 -7.62 30.00
CA ARG A 56 -16.46 -7.88 31.43
C ARG A 56 -17.45 -6.92 32.09
N LYS A 57 -17.48 -5.64 31.70
CA LYS A 57 -18.49 -4.69 32.21
C LYS A 57 -19.90 -5.10 31.79
N VAL A 58 -20.10 -5.39 30.51
CA VAL A 58 -21.41 -5.81 29.98
C VAL A 58 -21.84 -7.15 30.58
N GLN A 59 -20.90 -8.07 30.83
CA GLN A 59 -21.20 -9.33 31.53
C GLN A 59 -21.53 -9.09 33.01
N GLY A 60 -20.83 -8.16 33.67
CA GLY A 60 -21.08 -7.77 35.06
C GLY A 60 -22.39 -7.00 35.26
N GLU A 61 -22.85 -6.25 34.28
CA GLU A 61 -24.16 -5.57 34.31
C GLU A 61 -25.33 -6.53 34.02
N ALA A 62 -25.06 -7.69 33.43
CA ALA A 62 -26.06 -8.76 33.24
C ALA A 62 -26.15 -9.74 34.43
N SER A 63 -25.43 -9.48 35.53
CA SER A 63 -25.48 -10.24 36.78
C SER A 63 -25.85 -9.28 37.92
N PRO A 64 -26.98 -9.46 38.62
CA PRO A 64 -27.29 -8.59 39.74
C PRO A 64 -26.32 -8.90 40.88
N GLU A 65 -25.86 -7.85 41.56
CA GLU A 65 -24.99 -7.87 42.76
C GLU A 65 -23.50 -8.19 42.52
N ARG A 66 -22.64 -7.15 42.56
CA ARG A 66 -21.73 -6.89 43.70
C ARG A 66 -20.60 -5.91 43.31
N GLY A 67 -20.50 -4.82 44.09
CA GLY A 67 -19.20 -4.19 44.42
C GLY A 67 -18.78 -2.95 43.64
N LYS A 68 -19.20 -1.77 44.12
CA LYS A 68 -18.53 -0.49 43.90
C LYS A 68 -17.10 -0.55 44.45
N PRO A 69 -16.04 -0.12 43.74
CA PRO A 69 -14.77 0.16 44.39
C PRO A 69 -14.78 1.57 44.99
N ALA A 70 -14.69 1.63 46.31
CA ALA A 70 -14.49 2.84 47.10
C ALA A 70 -13.22 3.59 46.67
N ARG A 71 -13.38 4.86 46.32
CA ARG A 71 -12.28 5.83 46.24
C ARG A 71 -11.66 5.98 47.62
N ARG A 72 -10.41 5.56 47.80
CA ARG A 72 -9.61 5.83 48.99
C ARG A 72 -9.31 7.33 49.07
N ALA A 73 -9.70 7.96 50.17
CA ALA A 73 -9.21 9.26 50.59
C ALA A 73 -7.77 9.10 51.10
N ASN A 74 -6.80 9.70 50.41
CA ASN A 74 -5.46 9.85 50.94
C ASN A 74 -5.41 11.14 51.75
N GLY A 75 -5.30 10.97 53.07
CA GLY A 75 -4.99 12.04 54.00
C GLY A 75 -3.49 12.33 54.08
N ALA A 76 -3.24 13.42 54.80
CA ALA A 76 -2.04 13.75 55.55
C ALA A 76 -0.75 14.07 54.76
N ALA A 77 -0.46 15.37 54.76
CA ALA A 77 0.85 15.95 54.54
C ALA A 77 1.88 15.47 55.58
N PRO A 78 3.18 15.48 55.24
CA PRO A 78 4.23 15.67 56.22
C PRO A 78 4.95 17.01 56.01
N THR A 79 4.80 17.84 57.04
CA THR A 79 5.81 18.65 57.73
C THR A 79 7.20 18.84 57.12
N VAL A 80 7.53 20.13 57.03
CA VAL A 80 8.81 20.80 56.84
C VAL A 80 9.92 20.25 57.76
N GLN A 81 11.12 20.03 57.22
CA GLN A 81 12.36 20.20 58.00
C GLN A 81 13.40 20.99 57.18
N LYS A 82 13.86 22.05 57.83
CA LYS A 82 14.86 23.03 57.41
C LYS A 82 16.14 22.70 58.19
N GLY A 83 17.28 22.58 57.50
CA GLY A 83 18.62 22.51 58.11
C GLY A 83 19.66 22.92 57.06
N THR A 84 20.16 24.15 57.13
CA THR A 84 21.46 24.59 57.69
C THR A 84 22.61 24.55 56.68
N ALA A 85 23.25 25.71 56.56
CA ALA A 85 24.27 26.08 55.60
C ALA A 85 25.63 25.41 55.84
N GLN A 86 26.32 25.10 54.74
CA GLN A 86 27.79 25.02 54.65
C GLN A 86 28.21 25.76 53.38
N GLU A 87 28.98 26.84 53.55
CA GLU A 87 29.55 27.61 52.44
C GLU A 87 30.85 26.98 51.91
N LYS A 88 31.00 27.05 50.58
CA LYS A 88 32.15 26.70 49.72
C LYS A 88 32.56 25.21 49.67
N PRO A 89 31.78 24.43 48.90
CA PRO A 89 32.17 24.08 47.52
C PRO A 89 31.04 24.36 46.49
N ALA A 90 30.17 25.33 46.79
CA ALA A 90 28.93 25.58 46.05
C ALA A 90 29.14 26.01 44.59
N ASP A 91 30.13 26.85 44.27
CA ASP A 91 30.31 27.35 42.89
C ASP A 91 30.67 26.26 41.88
N ARG A 92 31.49 25.28 42.27
CA ARG A 92 31.87 24.17 41.38
C ARG A 92 30.77 23.12 41.26
N ALA A 93 30.07 22.85 42.36
CA ALA A 93 28.91 21.96 42.36
C ALA A 93 27.73 22.53 41.56
N GLU A 94 27.49 23.84 41.60
CA GLU A 94 26.47 24.50 40.77
C GLU A 94 26.91 24.56 39.30
N ALA A 95 28.19 24.75 39.00
CA ALA A 95 28.72 24.68 37.62
C ALA A 95 28.56 23.27 37.00
N ASP A 96 28.84 22.21 37.76
CA ASP A 96 28.62 20.82 37.30
C ASP A 96 27.13 20.50 37.09
N LYS A 97 26.25 21.03 37.95
CA LYS A 97 24.80 20.90 37.76
C LYS A 97 24.31 21.63 36.51
N LEU A 98 24.76 22.86 36.27
CA LEU A 98 24.43 23.63 35.08
C LEU A 98 24.95 22.94 33.80
N SER A 99 26.17 22.39 33.84
CA SER A 99 26.73 21.59 32.73
C SER A 99 25.91 20.33 32.46
N SER A 100 25.52 19.59 33.51
CA SER A 100 24.65 18.42 33.37
C SER A 100 23.25 18.76 32.84
N ALA A 101 22.71 19.92 33.25
CA ALA A 101 21.41 20.41 32.79
C ALA A 101 21.46 20.83 31.32
N LEU A 102 22.55 21.48 30.87
CA LEU A 102 22.77 21.83 29.47
C LEU A 102 22.96 20.58 28.61
N ALA A 103 23.72 19.59 29.08
CA ALA A 103 23.89 18.31 28.39
C ALA A 103 22.56 17.53 28.28
N ALA A 104 21.75 17.54 29.35
CA ALA A 104 20.41 16.94 29.33
C ALA A 104 19.45 17.67 28.37
N ALA A 105 19.52 19.01 28.33
CA ALA A 105 18.72 19.82 27.42
C ALA A 105 19.11 19.59 25.94
N GLU A 106 20.41 19.49 25.64
CA GLU A 106 20.88 19.22 24.28
C GLU A 106 20.52 17.78 23.84
N ALA A 107 20.63 16.80 24.74
CA ALA A 107 20.20 15.43 24.49
C ALA A 107 18.68 15.34 24.22
N ALA A 108 17.87 16.10 24.97
CA ALA A 108 16.43 16.19 24.73
C ALA A 108 16.11 16.81 23.36
N ARG A 109 16.86 17.84 22.94
CA ARG A 109 16.68 18.48 21.62
C ARG A 109 17.06 17.54 20.47
N ARG A 110 18.19 16.82 20.57
CA ARG A 110 18.59 15.80 19.58
C ARG A 110 17.59 14.64 19.51
N ALA A 111 17.03 14.23 20.64
CA ALA A 111 15.99 13.20 20.68
C ALA A 111 14.68 13.68 20.03
N ALA A 112 14.35 14.97 20.16
CA ALA A 112 13.20 15.58 19.50
C ALA A 112 13.41 15.70 17.98
N GLU A 113 14.58 16.15 17.52
CA GLU A 113 14.94 16.20 16.09
C GLU A 113 14.93 14.81 15.46
N ALA A 114 15.51 13.79 16.10
CA ALA A 114 15.49 12.43 15.57
C ALA A 114 14.07 11.85 15.40
N LYS A 115 13.11 12.29 16.25
CA LYS A 115 11.69 11.93 16.10
C LYS A 115 11.02 12.71 14.97
N ALA A 116 11.35 13.99 14.81
CA ALA A 116 10.86 14.82 13.71
C ALA A 116 11.38 14.32 12.35
N GLU A 117 12.65 13.97 12.23
CA GLU A 117 13.23 13.42 11.00
C GLU A 117 12.57 12.10 10.59
N LYS A 118 12.33 11.19 11.55
CA LYS A 118 11.61 9.94 11.29
C LYS A 118 10.17 10.20 10.81
N ALA A 119 9.50 11.20 11.38
CA ALA A 119 8.16 11.61 10.93
C ALA A 119 8.19 12.20 9.51
N VAL A 120 9.14 13.09 9.22
CA VAL A 120 9.33 13.70 7.89
C VAL A 120 9.69 12.64 6.84
N LEU A 121 10.55 11.68 7.17
CA LEU A 121 10.90 10.58 6.26
C LEU A 121 9.70 9.67 5.99
N LYS A 122 8.87 9.38 7.00
CA LYS A 122 7.64 8.59 6.82
C LYS A 122 6.63 9.35 5.94
N ALA A 123 6.47 10.65 6.15
CA ALA A 123 5.62 11.52 5.34
C ALA A 123 6.10 11.62 3.88
N LYS A 124 7.40 11.81 3.66
CA LYS A 124 8.00 11.82 2.32
C LYS A 124 7.80 10.48 1.60
N LYS A 125 7.95 9.34 2.31
CA LYS A 125 7.72 8.01 1.75
C LYS A 125 6.24 7.79 1.36
N SER A 126 5.29 8.19 2.20
CA SER A 126 3.87 8.09 1.87
C SER A 126 3.48 9.02 0.72
N ALA A 127 4.02 10.25 0.68
CA ALA A 127 3.78 11.19 -0.40
C ALA A 127 4.29 10.66 -1.75
N ARG A 128 5.49 10.08 -1.79
CA ARG A 128 6.02 9.44 -3.01
C ARG A 128 5.16 8.27 -3.48
N LYS A 129 4.67 7.43 -2.56
CA LYS A 129 3.75 6.32 -2.92
C LYS A 129 2.42 6.83 -3.46
N ALA A 130 1.87 7.88 -2.86
CA ALA A 130 0.63 8.49 -3.35
C ALA A 130 0.81 9.12 -4.73
N ALA A 131 1.94 9.81 -4.97
CA ALA A 131 2.27 10.38 -6.27
C ALA A 131 2.41 9.29 -7.35
N ALA A 132 3.14 8.20 -7.06
CA ALA A 132 3.31 7.09 -7.99
C ALA A 132 1.97 6.42 -8.37
N LEU A 133 1.10 6.18 -7.39
CA LEU A 133 -0.23 5.65 -7.67
C LEU A 133 -1.07 6.62 -8.53
N ALA A 134 -1.02 7.91 -8.23
CA ALA A 134 -1.73 8.93 -9.00
C ALA A 134 -1.25 8.99 -10.46
N GLU A 135 0.06 8.88 -10.70
CA GLU A 135 0.64 8.83 -12.05
C GLU A 135 0.22 7.56 -12.81
N GLU A 136 0.20 6.40 -12.15
CA GLU A 136 -0.28 5.15 -12.77
C GLU A 136 -1.76 5.24 -13.17
N PHE A 137 -2.61 5.78 -12.29
CA PHE A 137 -4.03 5.99 -12.60
C PHE A 137 -4.22 7.01 -13.73
N ALA A 138 -3.44 8.09 -13.75
CA ALA A 138 -3.48 9.07 -14.83
C ALA A 138 -3.08 8.45 -16.17
N ALA A 139 -1.98 7.69 -16.21
CA ALA A 139 -1.52 6.98 -17.40
C ALA A 139 -2.55 5.94 -17.88
N ALA A 140 -3.16 5.19 -16.96
CA ALA A 140 -4.23 4.24 -17.27
C ALA A 140 -5.45 4.95 -17.89
N LYS A 141 -5.87 6.09 -17.33
CA LYS A 141 -7.00 6.89 -17.84
C LYS A 141 -6.72 7.44 -19.24
N VAL A 142 -5.49 7.92 -19.52
CA VAL A 142 -5.09 8.38 -20.85
C VAL A 142 -5.11 7.23 -21.86
N LYS A 143 -4.55 6.06 -21.51
CA LYS A 143 -4.58 4.86 -22.36
C LYS A 143 -6.01 4.39 -22.64
N ALA A 144 -6.87 4.39 -21.63
CA ALA A 144 -8.28 4.03 -21.79
C ALA A 144 -9.02 4.99 -22.73
N LYS A 145 -8.85 6.30 -22.53
CA LYS A 145 -9.43 7.32 -23.43
C LYS A 145 -8.93 7.19 -24.87
N ALA A 146 -7.63 6.91 -25.06
CA ALA A 146 -7.06 6.70 -26.38
C ALA A 146 -7.63 5.46 -27.08
N LYS A 147 -7.76 4.33 -26.37
CA LYS A 147 -8.41 3.11 -26.88
C LYS A 147 -9.87 3.37 -27.26
N ALA A 148 -10.63 4.05 -26.39
CA ALA A 148 -12.02 4.40 -26.66
C ALA A 148 -12.17 5.28 -27.92
N LYS A 149 -11.31 6.31 -28.08
CA LYS A 149 -11.30 7.15 -29.28
C LYS A 149 -11.00 6.35 -30.55
N ARG A 150 -10.04 5.42 -30.50
CA ARG A 150 -9.70 4.55 -31.65
C ARG A 150 -10.85 3.63 -32.05
N VAL A 151 -11.51 2.99 -31.07
CA VAL A 151 -12.67 2.14 -31.33
C VAL A 151 -13.81 2.96 -31.94
N LYS A 152 -14.10 4.14 -31.38
CA LYS A 152 -15.12 5.04 -31.91
C LYS A 152 -14.81 5.49 -33.34
N ALA A 153 -13.56 5.83 -33.64
CA ALA A 153 -13.14 6.21 -34.99
C ALA A 153 -13.26 5.04 -35.99
N LYS A 154 -12.86 3.82 -35.58
CA LYS A 154 -12.98 2.62 -36.40
C LYS A 154 -14.44 2.29 -36.71
N ALA A 155 -15.32 2.40 -35.72
CA ALA A 155 -16.76 2.20 -35.90
C ALA A 155 -17.36 3.23 -36.87
N LYS A 156 -17.04 4.52 -36.70
CA LYS A 156 -17.49 5.58 -37.63
C LYS A 156 -17.05 5.32 -39.07
N ARG A 157 -15.78 4.93 -39.29
CA ARG A 157 -15.26 4.59 -40.63
C ARG A 157 -15.95 3.37 -41.23
N ALA A 158 -16.29 2.36 -40.42
CA ALA A 158 -17.02 1.19 -40.90
C ALA A 158 -18.45 1.56 -41.36
N ILE A 159 -19.14 2.37 -40.56
CA ILE A 159 -20.49 2.86 -40.89
C ILE A 159 -20.46 3.70 -42.17
N GLU A 160 -19.46 4.58 -42.33
CA GLU A 160 -19.33 5.40 -43.54
C GLU A 160 -19.06 4.55 -44.78
N LYS A 161 -18.19 3.54 -44.69
CA LYS A 161 -17.93 2.58 -45.78
C LYS A 161 -19.15 1.77 -46.17
N GLU A 162 -19.98 1.35 -45.20
CA GLU A 162 -21.25 0.69 -45.52
C GLU A 162 -22.24 1.66 -46.17
N LYS A 163 -22.35 2.89 -45.65
CA LYS A 163 -23.23 3.91 -46.24
C LYS A 163 -22.82 4.26 -47.67
N THR A 164 -21.53 4.36 -47.98
CA THR A 164 -21.08 4.61 -49.35
C THR A 164 -21.34 3.43 -50.27
N LYS A 165 -21.12 2.19 -49.80
CA LYS A 165 -21.50 0.98 -50.55
C LYS A 165 -23.00 0.92 -50.83
N ALA A 166 -23.82 1.18 -49.82
CA ALA A 166 -25.28 1.20 -49.96
C ALA A 166 -25.73 2.28 -50.95
N LYS A 167 -25.15 3.49 -50.88
CA LYS A 167 -25.40 4.56 -51.86
C LYS A 167 -24.99 4.15 -53.27
N ALA A 168 -23.81 3.56 -53.46
CA ALA A 168 -23.36 3.10 -54.76
C ALA A 168 -24.28 2.01 -55.36
N ILE A 169 -24.79 1.10 -54.52
CA ILE A 169 -25.76 0.08 -54.96
C ILE A 169 -27.11 0.72 -55.34
N LEU A 170 -27.59 1.71 -54.59
CA LEU A 170 -28.81 2.45 -54.91
C LEU A 170 -28.67 3.25 -56.21
N GLU A 171 -27.53 3.91 -56.40
CA GLU A 171 -27.25 4.69 -57.61
C GLU A 171 -27.09 3.79 -58.86
N ALA A 172 -26.44 2.63 -58.72
CA ALA A 172 -26.37 1.61 -59.77
C ALA A 172 -27.75 1.02 -60.12
N LYS A 173 -28.66 0.88 -59.14
CA LYS A 173 -30.05 0.46 -59.39
C LYS A 173 -30.89 1.54 -60.09
N HIS A 174 -30.64 2.82 -59.81
CA HIS A 174 -31.37 3.93 -60.42
C HIS A 174 -30.85 4.31 -61.82
N ASN A 175 -29.63 3.91 -62.20
CA ASN A 175 -29.06 4.14 -63.53
C ASN A 175 -28.50 2.85 -64.16
N PRO A 176 -29.36 1.96 -64.70
CA PRO A 176 -28.93 0.68 -65.29
C PRO A 176 -28.19 0.80 -66.65
N LYS A 177 -27.83 2.02 -67.11
CA LYS A 177 -27.20 2.27 -68.42
C LYS A 177 -25.71 2.65 -68.39
N LYS A 178 -24.98 2.44 -67.27
CA LYS A 178 -23.51 2.50 -67.27
C LYS A 178 -22.90 1.14 -66.88
N GLU A 179 -22.29 0.52 -67.88
CA GLU A 179 -21.72 -0.83 -67.87
C GLU A 179 -20.56 -1.04 -66.86
N ALA A 180 -20.35 -2.31 -66.54
CA ALA A 180 -19.37 -2.86 -65.61
C ALA A 180 -17.89 -2.61 -65.99
N PRO A 181 -16.95 -2.59 -65.01
CA PRO A 181 -15.53 -2.68 -65.32
C PRO A 181 -15.18 -4.11 -65.77
N LYS A 182 -14.78 -4.24 -67.04
CA LYS A 182 -14.23 -5.48 -67.60
C LYS A 182 -12.97 -5.88 -66.82
N LYS A 183 -12.96 -7.13 -66.34
CA LYS A 183 -11.75 -7.88 -66.03
C LYS A 183 -10.92 -7.96 -67.31
N ASP A 184 -9.71 -7.43 -67.29
CA ASP A 184 -8.71 -7.75 -68.30
C ASP A 184 -7.79 -8.84 -67.75
N SER A 185 -7.89 -10.01 -68.37
CA SER A 185 -7.03 -11.16 -68.15
C SER A 185 -6.52 -11.58 -69.53
N GLY A 186 -5.30 -11.16 -69.88
CA GLY A 186 -4.58 -11.58 -71.08
C GLY A 186 -3.11 -11.86 -70.72
N LYS A 187 -2.66 -13.08 -71.03
CA LYS A 187 -1.44 -13.74 -70.55
C LYS A 187 -0.58 -14.16 -71.75
N LYS A 188 0.76 -13.95 -71.67
CA LYS A 188 1.92 -14.72 -72.23
C LYS A 188 3.03 -13.76 -72.74
N ASP A 189 4.18 -13.64 -72.07
CA ASP A 189 5.38 -14.53 -71.99
C ASP A 189 6.34 -14.36 -73.20
N PRO A 190 7.62 -14.80 -73.17
CA PRO A 190 8.72 -14.59 -72.22
C PRO A 190 10.04 -14.21 -72.96
N SER A 191 11.07 -13.66 -72.29
CA SER A 191 12.51 -13.99 -72.52
C SER A 191 13.52 -12.91 -72.08
N LYS A 192 14.54 -13.39 -71.35
CA LYS A 192 15.97 -13.00 -71.40
C LYS A 192 16.36 -11.54 -71.15
N LYS A 193 16.89 -11.25 -69.95
CA LYS A 193 18.34 -11.30 -69.65
C LYS A 193 18.62 -10.65 -68.29
N ASP A 194 18.96 -11.47 -67.30
CA ASP A 194 20.02 -11.13 -66.35
C ASP A 194 21.37 -11.24 -67.10
N PRO A 195 22.39 -10.42 -66.77
CA PRO A 195 23.26 -10.87 -65.67
C PRO A 195 23.92 -9.78 -64.81
N THR A 196 24.41 -10.26 -63.66
CA THR A 196 25.66 -9.90 -62.99
C THR A 196 25.72 -8.75 -61.99
N LYS A 197 25.90 -9.16 -60.73
CA LYS A 197 27.01 -8.81 -59.83
C LYS A 197 27.42 -7.33 -59.76
N LYS A 198 27.19 -6.73 -58.59
CA LYS A 198 28.32 -6.20 -57.79
C LYS A 198 27.98 -6.21 -56.30
N ALA A 199 28.63 -7.13 -55.61
CA ALA A 199 28.98 -6.99 -54.21
C ALA A 199 30.20 -6.04 -54.11
N SER A 200 30.16 -5.13 -53.14
CA SER A 200 31.31 -4.53 -52.47
C SER A 200 30.77 -3.86 -51.19
N ALA A 201 30.84 -4.44 -49.99
CA ALA A 201 32.04 -4.71 -49.18
C ALA A 201 32.76 -3.43 -48.72
N LYS A 202 32.41 -2.93 -47.53
CA LYS A 202 33.29 -2.61 -46.38
C LYS A 202 32.41 -2.01 -45.25
N LYS A 203 32.33 -2.60 -44.04
CA LYS A 203 33.34 -2.62 -42.94
C LYS A 203 33.62 -1.17 -42.49
N ASP A 204 33.32 -0.74 -41.27
CA ASP A 204 33.77 -1.24 -39.95
C ASP A 204 32.70 -0.89 -38.89
N GLY A 205 32.38 -1.70 -37.88
CA GLY A 205 33.29 -2.21 -36.84
C GLY A 205 33.08 -1.38 -35.57
N THR A 206 32.12 -1.72 -34.71
CA THR A 206 32.51 -2.18 -33.35
C THR A 206 31.40 -3.01 -32.70
N LYS A 207 31.64 -4.33 -32.64
CA LYS A 207 31.13 -5.22 -31.59
C LYS A 207 32.25 -5.39 -30.56
N LYS A 208 31.87 -5.31 -29.28
CA LYS A 208 32.36 -6.02 -28.07
C LYS A 208 32.74 -5.08 -26.91
N PRO A 209 32.78 -5.57 -25.64
CA PRO A 209 32.25 -6.84 -25.13
C PRO A 209 31.43 -6.71 -23.83
N MET A 210 30.75 -7.81 -23.55
CA MET A 210 30.25 -8.27 -22.26
C MET A 210 31.15 -7.87 -21.06
N ALA A 211 30.54 -7.25 -20.05
CA ALA A 211 31.05 -7.27 -18.68
C ALA A 211 30.12 -8.16 -17.83
N LYS A 212 30.64 -9.35 -17.56
CA LYS A 212 30.18 -10.35 -16.62
C LYS A 212 30.65 -9.91 -15.22
N LYS A 213 29.74 -9.61 -14.30
CA LYS A 213 29.96 -9.55 -12.84
C LYS A 213 28.68 -10.05 -12.19
N GLN A 214 28.58 -11.32 -11.83
CA GLN A 214 29.04 -11.89 -10.55
C GLN A 214 28.56 -11.06 -9.36
N GLY A 215 27.57 -11.62 -8.65
CA GLY A 215 26.99 -11.04 -7.44
C GLY A 215 25.75 -11.78 -6.96
N GLU A 216 25.68 -13.11 -7.12
CA GLU A 216 24.78 -13.92 -6.30
C GLU A 216 25.45 -14.12 -4.94
N PRO A 217 24.81 -13.78 -3.80
CA PRO A 217 25.30 -14.23 -2.52
C PRO A 217 25.05 -15.72 -2.40
N SER A 218 26.15 -16.48 -2.33
CA SER A 218 26.15 -17.88 -1.95
C SER A 218 25.41 -18.05 -0.63
N VAL A 219 24.33 -18.82 -0.65
CA VAL A 219 23.73 -19.39 0.56
C VAL A 219 24.51 -20.68 0.85
N PRO A 220 25.34 -20.75 1.91
CA PRO A 220 25.98 -22.01 2.24
C PRO A 220 24.98 -22.97 2.89
N ALA A 221 24.84 -24.12 2.22
CA ALA A 221 24.75 -25.47 2.78
C ALA A 221 23.69 -25.74 3.86
N LYS A 222 22.64 -26.44 3.42
CA LYS A 222 21.90 -27.44 4.21
C LYS A 222 22.88 -28.43 4.84
N GLY A 223 23.18 -28.26 6.12
CA GLY A 223 23.73 -29.30 6.98
C GLY A 223 22.65 -30.31 7.35
N LYS A 224 22.48 -31.33 6.51
CA LYS A 224 21.95 -32.63 6.95
C LYS A 224 23.03 -33.27 7.84
N LYS A 225 22.77 -33.44 9.13
CA LYS A 225 23.36 -34.56 9.89
C LYS A 225 22.22 -35.41 10.42
N LYS A 226 22.06 -36.56 9.77
CA LYS A 226 21.33 -37.73 10.21
C LYS A 226 22.25 -38.49 11.18
N ARG A 227 21.62 -38.98 12.26
CA ARG A 227 21.95 -40.16 13.08
C ARG A 227 23.22 -40.08 13.93
#